data_AF-A0A1Y4TAQ4-F1
#
_entry.id   AF-A0A1Y4TAQ4-F1
#
_cell.length_a   1.000
_cell.length_b   1.000
_cell.length_c   1.000
_cell.angle_alpha   90.00
_cell.angle_beta   90.00
_cell.angle_gamma   90.00
#
_symmetry.space_group_name_H-M   'P 1'
#
loop_
_entity.id
_entity.type
_entity.pdbx_description
1 polymer ?
#
loop_
_entity_poly.entity_id
_entity_poly.type
_entity_poly.pdbx_seq_one_letter_code
_entity_poly.pdbx_strand_id
1 'polypeptide(L)'
;MSQHIIVNDYNPIWTEKYKEEVSLIQPILAENCVALYHIGSTSVPGLAAKPIIDIMAVVRSLAEVDSVAEKFSDVGYEYLGEFGIVGRRYLRKGGDERTHQIHIFQADDWNNIGRHLAFRDYMRTHEKERDKYAKIKKDLALRFPYDIDGYCDGKESFVSKMEKCAVSQFDGSWDKLYLAARTVQYERKISSLIEAGAVSAALLTAKGNIYVGVCIDTACSLGMCAERNAIANMITNGEWQISKIVAVMPDGNAGMPCGACREFMMQLDHAATEIEILCDYETKKAVKLKELLPDWWA
;
A
#
# COMPACT_ATOMS: atom_id res chain seq x y z
N MET A 1 5.59 13.99 -30.70
CA MET A 1 4.49 13.61 -31.60
C MET A 1 3.32 13.12 -30.75
N SER A 2 2.07 13.19 -31.21
CA SER A 2 0.93 12.69 -30.42
C SER A 2 1.03 11.17 -30.23
N GLN A 3 1.03 10.70 -28.97
CA GLN A 3 1.08 9.28 -28.64
C GLN A 3 -0.06 8.53 -29.33
N HIS A 4 0.24 7.41 -30.00
CA HIS A 4 -0.79 6.54 -30.56
C HIS A 4 -1.44 5.69 -29.44
N ILE A 5 -2.77 5.74 -29.34
CA ILE A 5 -3.51 5.08 -28.27
C ILE A 5 -3.83 3.64 -28.67
N ILE A 6 -3.05 2.71 -28.12
CA ILE A 6 -3.27 1.26 -28.28
C ILE A 6 -3.75 0.67 -26.96
N VAL A 7 -4.81 -0.13 -27.03
CA VAL A 7 -5.32 -0.93 -25.90
C VAL A 7 -5.15 -2.40 -26.25
N ASN A 8 -4.32 -3.09 -25.47
CA ASN A 8 -4.04 -4.51 -25.62
C ASN A 8 -4.87 -5.32 -24.64
N ASP A 9 -5.10 -6.59 -24.96
CA ASP A 9 -5.60 -7.55 -23.98
C ASP A 9 -4.62 -7.69 -22.80
N TYR A 10 -5.14 -8.16 -21.67
CA TYR A 10 -4.34 -8.33 -20.47
C TYR A 10 -3.12 -9.21 -20.74
N ASN A 11 -1.95 -8.74 -20.32
CA ASN A 11 -0.71 -9.49 -20.44
C ASN A 11 -0.09 -9.72 -19.05
N PRO A 12 0.09 -10.98 -18.62
CA PRO A 12 0.70 -11.30 -17.31
C PRO A 12 2.11 -10.71 -17.13
N ILE A 13 2.82 -10.40 -18.22
CA ILE A 13 4.15 -9.77 -18.17
C ILE A 13 4.13 -8.41 -17.46
N TRP A 14 2.96 -7.75 -17.38
CA TRP A 14 2.84 -6.46 -16.71
C TRP A 14 3.18 -6.55 -15.22
N THR A 15 2.90 -7.68 -14.57
CA THR A 15 3.29 -7.91 -13.17
C THR A 15 4.80 -7.99 -13.01
N GLU A 16 5.49 -8.64 -13.95
CA GLU A 16 6.96 -8.73 -13.92
C GLU A 16 7.61 -7.39 -14.24
N LYS A 17 7.09 -6.65 -15.23
CA LYS A 17 7.54 -5.28 -15.53
C LYS A 17 7.38 -4.34 -14.34
N TYR A 18 6.30 -4.49 -13.57
CA TYR A 18 6.12 -3.76 -12.32
C TYR A 18 7.24 -4.07 -11.31
N LYS A 19 7.56 -5.35 -11.08
CA LYS A 19 8.61 -5.77 -10.14
C LYS A 19 9.99 -5.30 -10.58
N GLU A 20 10.30 -5.41 -11.87
CA GLU A 20 11.54 -4.91 -12.47
C GLU A 20 11.69 -3.41 -12.20
N GLU A 21 10.65 -2.62 -12.47
CA GLU A 21 10.70 -1.17 -12.30
C GLU A 21 10.73 -0.76 -10.81
N VAL A 22 10.02 -1.47 -9.93
CA VAL A 22 10.10 -1.27 -8.47
C VAL A 22 11.52 -1.48 -7.95
N SER A 23 12.25 -2.46 -8.49
CA SER A 23 13.64 -2.74 -8.10
C SER A 23 14.59 -1.59 -8.44
N LEU A 24 14.22 -0.73 -9.40
CA LEU A 24 14.95 0.50 -9.75
C LEU A 24 14.54 1.70 -8.88
N ILE A 25 13.25 1.80 -8.53
CA ILE A 25 12.68 2.95 -7.80
C ILE A 25 12.93 2.85 -6.29
N GLN A 26 12.82 1.65 -5.72
CA GLN A 26 12.94 1.44 -4.28
C GLN A 26 14.28 1.94 -3.71
N PRO A 27 15.45 1.70 -4.35
CA PRO A 27 16.72 2.26 -3.88
C PRO A 27 16.81 3.79 -3.95
N ILE A 28 16.09 4.43 -4.87
CA ILE A 28 16.05 5.90 -4.99
C ILE A 28 15.30 6.50 -3.80
N LEU A 29 14.17 5.88 -3.43
CA LEU A 29 13.35 6.30 -2.30
C LEU A 29 13.92 5.88 -0.94
N ALA A 30 14.70 4.80 -0.88
CA ALA A 30 15.39 4.31 0.31
C ALA A 30 14.49 4.28 1.56
N GLU A 31 14.96 4.82 2.69
CA GLU A 31 14.23 4.89 3.96
C GLU A 31 12.97 5.77 3.91
N ASN A 32 12.79 6.59 2.86
CA ASN A 32 11.56 7.36 2.69
C ASN A 32 10.40 6.49 2.17
N CYS A 33 10.69 5.36 1.50
CA CYS A 33 9.71 4.46 0.92
C CYS A 33 8.90 3.70 1.99
N VAL A 34 7.59 3.95 2.09
CA VAL A 34 6.68 3.24 3.00
C VAL A 34 6.15 1.98 2.31
N ALA A 35 5.61 2.14 1.10
CA ALA A 35 5.04 1.06 0.30
C ALA A 35 5.03 1.40 -1.19
N LEU A 36 5.03 0.36 -2.04
CA LEU A 36 4.90 0.46 -3.49
C LEU A 36 3.76 -0.45 -3.94
N TYR A 37 2.88 0.08 -4.79
CA TYR A 37 1.71 -0.64 -5.29
C TYR A 37 1.65 -0.62 -6.81
N HIS A 38 1.36 -1.77 -7.41
CA HIS A 38 0.90 -1.82 -8.79
C HIS A 38 -0.56 -1.40 -8.83
N ILE A 39 -0.84 -0.28 -9.51
CA ILE A 39 -2.18 0.27 -9.67
C ILE A 39 -2.54 0.42 -11.15
N GLY A 40 -3.66 1.08 -11.42
CA GLY A 40 -4.13 1.32 -12.78
C GLY A 40 -4.75 0.07 -13.41
N SER A 41 -4.87 0.07 -14.73
CA SER A 41 -5.52 -1.05 -15.43
C SER A 41 -4.61 -2.27 -15.57
N THR A 42 -3.29 -2.07 -15.63
CA THR A 42 -2.32 -3.17 -15.83
C THR A 42 -2.15 -4.04 -14.59
N SER A 43 -2.57 -3.56 -13.41
CA SER A 43 -2.58 -4.33 -12.15
C SER A 43 -3.81 -5.23 -11.96
N VAL A 44 -4.75 -5.25 -12.90
CA VAL A 44 -6.02 -5.98 -12.82
C VAL A 44 -6.01 -7.14 -13.83
N PRO A 45 -5.88 -8.40 -13.35
CA PRO A 45 -5.95 -9.57 -14.23
C PRO A 45 -7.21 -9.59 -15.09
N GLY A 46 -7.03 -9.83 -16.39
CA GLY A 46 -8.11 -9.88 -17.38
C GLY A 46 -8.56 -8.52 -17.92
N LEU A 47 -8.08 -7.40 -17.39
CA LEU A 47 -8.46 -6.07 -17.88
C LEU A 47 -7.57 -5.60 -19.04
N ALA A 48 -8.15 -5.42 -20.23
CA ALA A 48 -7.46 -4.82 -21.37
C ALA A 48 -7.01 -3.37 -21.06
N ALA A 49 -5.80 -2.98 -21.43
CA ALA A 49 -5.21 -1.70 -21.03
C ALA A 49 -4.22 -1.14 -22.06
N LYS A 50 -3.92 0.16 -21.95
CA LYS A 50 -2.68 0.70 -22.52
C LYS A 50 -1.51 0.00 -21.82
N PRO A 51 -0.45 -0.41 -22.53
CA PRO A 51 0.69 -1.14 -21.94
C PRO A 51 1.61 -0.20 -21.14
N ILE A 52 1.03 0.52 -20.17
CA ILE A 52 1.70 1.47 -19.30
C ILE A 52 1.57 0.96 -17.87
N ILE A 53 2.68 0.81 -17.18
CA ILE A 53 2.70 0.37 -15.77
C ILE A 53 2.50 1.60 -14.89
N ASP A 54 1.39 1.60 -14.15
CA ASP A 54 1.09 2.65 -13.16
C ASP A 54 1.53 2.16 -11.77
N ILE A 55 2.46 2.90 -11.16
CA ILE A 55 3.04 2.61 -9.84
C ILE A 55 2.55 3.68 -8.88
N MET A 56 2.07 3.27 -7.71
CA MET A 56 1.83 4.20 -6.61
C MET A 56 2.88 3.99 -5.53
N ALA A 57 3.65 5.04 -5.23
CA ALA A 57 4.57 5.04 -4.11
C ALA A 57 3.97 5.82 -2.94
N VAL A 58 3.98 5.22 -1.77
CA VAL A 58 3.66 5.89 -0.52
C VAL A 58 4.97 6.20 0.19
N VAL A 59 5.16 7.45 0.59
CA VAL A 59 6.40 7.94 1.21
C VAL A 59 6.11 8.65 2.53
N ARG A 60 7.13 8.81 3.38
CA ARG A 60 7.00 9.59 4.62
C ARG A 60 7.01 11.08 4.36
N SER A 61 7.83 11.53 3.41
CA SER A 61 8.08 12.93 3.13
C SER A 61 8.17 13.19 1.63
N LEU A 62 7.30 14.04 1.10
CA LEU A 62 7.40 14.48 -0.31
C LEU A 62 8.62 15.37 -0.55
N ALA A 63 9.05 16.15 0.46
CA ALA A 63 10.23 16.99 0.37
C ALA A 63 11.51 16.15 0.17
N GLU A 64 11.58 14.97 0.78
CA GLU A 64 12.69 14.03 0.55
C GLU A 64 12.65 13.46 -0.87
N VAL A 65 11.45 13.24 -1.45
CA VAL A 65 11.32 12.83 -2.85
C VAL A 65 11.83 13.94 -3.79
N ASP A 66 11.46 15.19 -3.50
CA ASP A 66 11.94 16.36 -4.26
C ASP A 66 13.47 16.46 -4.20
N SER A 67 14.09 16.14 -3.06
CA SER A 67 15.55 16.17 -2.88
C SER A 67 16.31 15.14 -3.72
N VAL A 68 15.64 14.07 -4.17
CA VAL A 68 16.22 13.00 -5.00
C VAL A 68 15.65 12.98 -6.42
N ALA A 69 14.97 14.04 -6.86
CA ALA A 69 14.34 14.11 -8.18
C ALA A 69 15.31 13.82 -9.34
N GLU A 70 16.57 14.28 -9.25
CA GLU A 70 17.60 14.01 -10.27
C GLU A 70 17.90 12.51 -10.44
N LYS A 71 17.88 11.73 -9.35
CA LYS A 71 18.10 10.27 -9.42
C LYS A 71 17.01 9.55 -10.22
N PHE A 72 15.78 10.08 -10.23
CA PHE A 72 14.72 9.57 -11.09
C PHE A 72 15.00 9.88 -12.57
N SER A 73 15.58 11.04 -12.86
CA SER A 73 16.00 11.39 -14.22
C SER A 73 17.12 10.49 -14.73
N ASP A 74 18.06 10.08 -13.86
CA ASP A 74 19.14 9.13 -14.22
C ASP A 74 18.60 7.77 -14.73
N VAL A 75 17.43 7.35 -14.24
CA VAL A 75 16.76 6.11 -14.67
C VAL A 75 15.66 6.35 -15.72
N GLY A 76 15.60 7.56 -16.29
CA GLY A 76 14.78 7.92 -17.45
C GLY A 76 13.39 8.48 -17.14
N TYR A 77 13.12 8.91 -15.90
CA TYR A 77 11.87 9.59 -15.55
C TYR A 77 11.95 11.11 -15.75
N GLU A 78 10.86 11.65 -16.26
CA GLU A 78 10.55 13.08 -16.20
C GLU A 78 9.76 13.36 -14.93
N TYR A 79 10.26 14.25 -14.08
CA TYR A 79 9.63 14.66 -12.82
C TYR A 79 8.73 15.88 -13.05
N LEU A 80 7.41 15.72 -12.85
CA LEU A 80 6.42 16.74 -13.20
C LEU A 80 5.78 17.44 -12.00
N GLY A 81 6.23 17.15 -10.77
CA GLY A 81 5.61 17.68 -9.56
C GLY A 81 4.16 17.20 -9.41
N GLU A 82 3.25 18.07 -8.98
CA GLU A 82 1.84 17.70 -8.72
C GLU A 82 1.07 17.29 -9.97
N PHE A 83 1.28 18.02 -11.07
CA PHE A 83 0.66 17.78 -12.38
C PHE A 83 -0.88 17.62 -12.30
N GLY A 84 -1.55 18.52 -11.58
CA GLY A 84 -3.02 18.57 -11.48
C GLY A 84 -3.65 17.85 -10.28
N ILE A 85 -2.86 17.16 -9.44
CA ILE A 85 -3.33 16.60 -8.16
C ILE A 85 -2.48 17.18 -7.03
N VAL A 86 -3.09 17.97 -6.16
CA VAL A 86 -2.44 18.58 -5.00
C VAL A 86 -1.83 17.50 -4.11
N GLY A 87 -0.59 17.70 -3.67
CA GLY A 87 0.12 16.75 -2.80
C GLY A 87 0.67 15.52 -3.53
N ARG A 88 0.56 15.43 -4.86
CA ARG A 88 1.17 14.36 -5.64
C ARG A 88 2.60 14.72 -6.08
N ARG A 89 3.43 13.72 -6.33
CA ARG A 89 4.55 13.82 -7.29
C ARG A 89 4.32 12.82 -8.40
N TYR A 90 4.23 13.33 -9.62
CA TYR A 90 3.96 12.55 -10.82
C TYR A 90 5.22 12.44 -11.65
N LEU A 91 5.58 11.21 -12.01
CA LEU A 91 6.72 10.91 -12.86
C LEU A 91 6.27 10.06 -14.03
N ARG A 92 6.93 10.24 -15.17
CA ARG A 92 6.62 9.49 -16.39
C ARG A 92 7.88 9.11 -17.17
N LYS A 93 7.88 7.92 -17.78
CA LYS A 93 9.03 7.36 -18.53
C LYS A 93 8.59 6.82 -19.90
N GLY A 94 9.48 6.86 -20.88
CA GLY A 94 9.24 6.38 -22.26
C GLY A 94 8.96 7.46 -23.32
N GLY A 95 9.01 8.74 -22.97
CA GLY A 95 8.80 9.84 -23.93
C GLY A 95 7.41 9.81 -24.57
N ASP A 96 7.37 9.86 -25.90
CA ASP A 96 6.14 9.78 -26.71
C ASP A 96 5.46 8.41 -26.60
N GLU A 97 6.24 7.33 -26.43
CA GLU A 97 5.77 5.96 -26.20
C GLU A 97 5.86 5.61 -24.72
N ARG A 98 5.00 6.26 -23.92
CA ARG A 98 4.93 6.08 -22.47
C ARG A 98 4.92 4.60 -22.07
N THR A 99 5.78 4.23 -21.13
CA THR A 99 5.88 2.86 -20.58
C THR A 99 5.56 2.78 -19.10
N HIS A 100 5.91 3.80 -18.32
CA HIS A 100 5.71 3.81 -16.87
C HIS A 100 5.21 5.17 -16.39
N GLN A 101 4.43 5.13 -15.32
CA GLN A 101 3.94 6.29 -14.57
C GLN A 101 4.10 6.00 -13.08
N ILE A 102 4.57 6.99 -12.31
CA ILE A 102 4.63 6.90 -10.86
C ILE A 102 3.76 8.01 -10.27
N HIS A 103 2.89 7.63 -9.36
CA HIS A 103 2.11 8.52 -8.51
C HIS A 103 2.63 8.41 -7.08
N ILE A 104 3.31 9.44 -6.60
CA ILE A 104 3.86 9.46 -5.25
C ILE A 104 2.96 10.30 -4.35
N PHE A 105 2.57 9.73 -3.21
CA PHE A 105 1.77 10.40 -2.18
C PHE A 105 2.41 10.23 -0.81
N GLN A 106 2.21 11.21 0.07
CA GLN A 106 2.62 11.10 1.47
C GLN A 106 1.70 10.13 2.22
N ALA A 107 2.22 9.43 3.22
CA ALA A 107 1.51 8.37 3.95
C ALA A 107 0.20 8.82 4.65
N ASP A 108 0.07 10.11 4.95
CA ASP A 108 -1.13 10.71 5.55
C ASP A 108 -2.19 11.10 4.52
N ASP A 109 -1.90 11.06 3.21
CA ASP A 109 -2.85 11.31 2.13
C ASP A 109 -3.70 10.07 1.81
N TRP A 110 -4.50 9.65 2.79
CA TRP A 110 -5.37 8.48 2.65
C TRP A 110 -6.41 8.64 1.53
N ASN A 111 -6.84 9.86 1.21
CA ASN A 111 -7.84 10.08 0.18
C ASN A 111 -7.31 9.64 -1.20
N ASN A 112 -6.08 10.02 -1.54
CA ASN A 112 -5.46 9.59 -2.79
C ASN A 112 -5.01 8.13 -2.77
N ILE A 113 -4.42 7.67 -1.66
CA ILE A 113 -3.96 6.28 -1.54
C ILE A 113 -5.16 5.32 -1.61
N GLY A 114 -6.17 5.58 -0.77
CA GLY A 114 -7.35 4.75 -0.62
C GLY A 114 -8.16 4.65 -1.91
N ARG A 115 -8.37 5.74 -2.66
CA ARG A 115 -9.14 5.68 -3.93
C ARG A 115 -8.45 4.81 -4.98
N HIS A 116 -7.12 4.83 -5.07
CA HIS A 116 -6.38 4.01 -6.02
C HIS A 116 -6.43 2.52 -5.66
N LEU A 117 -6.23 2.17 -4.38
CA LEU A 117 -6.35 0.79 -3.90
C LEU A 117 -7.79 0.28 -4.06
N ALA A 118 -8.77 1.07 -3.65
CA ALA A 118 -10.19 0.74 -3.78
C ALA A 118 -10.55 0.43 -5.23
N PHE A 119 -10.20 1.31 -6.17
CA PHE A 119 -10.51 1.11 -7.59
C PHE A 119 -9.87 -0.17 -8.14
N ARG A 120 -8.58 -0.40 -7.84
CA ARG A 120 -7.88 -1.61 -8.27
C ARG A 120 -8.58 -2.87 -7.76
N ASP A 121 -8.84 -2.92 -6.46
CA ASP A 121 -9.36 -4.12 -5.80
C ASP A 121 -10.82 -4.38 -6.18
N TYR A 122 -11.61 -3.31 -6.35
CA TYR A 122 -12.96 -3.39 -6.91
C TYR A 122 -12.95 -4.04 -8.29
N MET A 123 -12.07 -3.59 -9.18
CA MET A 123 -11.99 -4.12 -10.56
C MET A 123 -11.43 -5.55 -10.63
N ARG A 124 -10.75 -6.03 -9.58
CA ARG A 124 -10.31 -7.43 -9.47
C ARG A 124 -11.44 -8.39 -9.10
N THR A 125 -12.48 -7.90 -8.41
CA THR A 125 -13.60 -8.73 -7.91
C THR A 125 -14.90 -8.52 -8.68
N HIS A 126 -15.01 -7.46 -9.49
CA HIS A 126 -16.21 -7.08 -10.25
C HIS A 126 -16.03 -7.32 -11.76
N GLU A 127 -16.13 -8.58 -12.18
CA GLU A 127 -15.86 -8.99 -13.57
C GLU A 127 -16.74 -8.28 -14.61
N LYS A 128 -18.03 -8.07 -14.32
CA LYS A 128 -18.96 -7.41 -15.25
C LYS A 128 -18.54 -5.96 -15.53
N GLU A 129 -18.19 -5.23 -14.48
CA GLU A 129 -17.72 -3.85 -14.54
C GLU A 129 -16.34 -3.77 -15.22
N ARG A 130 -15.45 -4.71 -14.92
CA ARG A 130 -14.14 -4.88 -15.57
C ARG A 130 -14.29 -5.04 -17.08
N ASP A 131 -15.14 -5.96 -17.52
CA ASP A 131 -15.30 -6.27 -18.94
C ASP A 131 -15.97 -5.11 -19.69
N LYS A 132 -16.92 -4.42 -19.04
CA LYS A 132 -17.50 -3.18 -19.57
C LYS A 132 -16.45 -2.09 -19.73
N TYR A 133 -15.56 -1.91 -18.75
CA TYR A 133 -14.48 -0.95 -18.84
C TYR A 133 -13.48 -1.30 -19.95
N ALA A 134 -13.14 -2.57 -20.10
CA ALA A 134 -12.30 -3.07 -21.18
C ALA A 134 -12.88 -2.71 -22.56
N LYS A 135 -14.18 -2.94 -22.75
CA LYS A 135 -14.89 -2.60 -23.99
C LYS A 135 -14.85 -1.10 -24.28
N ILE A 136 -15.19 -0.27 -23.30
CA ILE A 136 -15.13 1.21 -23.43
C ILE A 136 -13.74 1.65 -23.89
N LYS A 137 -12.67 1.13 -23.28
CA LYS A 137 -11.29 1.48 -23.64
C LYS A 137 -10.94 1.08 -25.07
N LYS A 138 -11.33 -0.12 -25.52
CA LYS A 138 -11.11 -0.57 -26.90
C LYS A 138 -11.86 0.31 -27.91
N ASP A 139 -13.14 0.57 -27.65
CA ASP A 139 -13.98 1.41 -28.52
C ASP A 139 -13.43 2.84 -28.62
N LEU A 140 -12.98 3.43 -27.49
CA LEU A 140 -12.38 4.77 -27.47
C LEU A 140 -11.02 4.82 -28.16
N ALA A 141 -10.18 3.78 -28.02
CA ALA A 141 -8.91 3.73 -28.72
C ALA A 141 -9.08 3.69 -30.24
N LEU A 142 -10.12 3.02 -30.74
CA LEU A 142 -10.47 3.04 -32.17
C LEU A 142 -11.02 4.40 -32.63
N ARG A 143 -11.78 5.08 -31.78
CA ARG A 143 -12.40 6.37 -32.10
C ARG A 143 -11.43 7.56 -32.01
N PHE A 144 -10.48 7.51 -31.08
CA PHE A 144 -9.56 8.60 -30.76
C PHE A 144 -8.08 8.13 -30.77
N PRO A 145 -7.56 7.58 -31.88
CA PRO A 145 -6.23 6.93 -31.90
C PRO A 145 -5.07 7.89 -31.64
N TYR A 146 -5.24 9.20 -31.86
CA TYR A 146 -4.21 10.23 -31.65
C TYR A 146 -4.70 11.38 -30.75
N ASP A 147 -5.88 11.23 -30.14
CA ASP A 147 -6.52 12.24 -29.29
C ASP A 147 -6.63 11.70 -27.86
N ILE A 148 -5.62 12.03 -27.04
CA ILE A 148 -5.56 11.57 -25.65
C ILE A 148 -6.64 12.20 -24.79
N ASP A 149 -7.04 13.44 -25.07
CA ASP A 149 -8.05 14.15 -24.30
C ASP A 149 -9.42 13.54 -24.59
N GLY A 150 -9.78 13.34 -25.87
CA GLY A 150 -11.01 12.65 -26.27
C GLY A 150 -11.10 11.22 -25.72
N TYR A 151 -9.98 10.48 -25.66
CA TYR A 151 -9.91 9.17 -25.02
C TYR A 151 -10.14 9.23 -23.51
N CYS A 152 -9.56 10.21 -22.82
CA CYS A 152 -9.72 10.40 -21.38
C CYS A 152 -11.14 10.83 -21.01
N ASP A 153 -11.68 11.84 -21.70
CA ASP A 153 -13.03 12.36 -21.49
C ASP A 153 -14.09 11.28 -21.74
N GLY A 154 -13.90 10.45 -22.76
CA GLY A 154 -14.84 9.39 -23.13
C GLY A 154 -15.04 8.33 -22.04
N LYS A 155 -14.05 8.11 -21.17
CA LYS A 155 -14.14 7.14 -20.06
C LYS A 155 -14.40 7.78 -18.70
N GLU A 156 -14.27 9.10 -18.57
CA GLU A 156 -14.31 9.82 -17.30
C GLU A 156 -15.61 9.52 -16.51
N SER A 157 -16.77 9.64 -17.16
CA SER A 157 -18.07 9.36 -16.51
C SER A 157 -18.17 7.95 -15.93
N PHE A 158 -17.60 6.96 -16.61
CA PHE A 158 -17.58 5.57 -16.16
C PHE A 158 -16.59 5.39 -15.00
N VAL A 159 -15.36 5.90 -15.14
CA VAL A 159 -14.31 5.81 -14.12
C VAL A 159 -14.76 6.48 -12.83
N SER A 160 -15.24 7.72 -12.90
CA SER A 160 -15.78 8.46 -11.76
C SER A 160 -16.92 7.71 -11.04
N LYS A 161 -17.81 7.04 -11.77
CA LYS A 161 -18.87 6.22 -11.17
C LYS A 161 -18.30 5.00 -10.45
N MET A 162 -17.40 4.27 -11.09
CA MET A 162 -16.79 3.06 -10.52
C MET A 162 -15.91 3.39 -9.31
N GLU A 163 -15.19 4.51 -9.33
CA GLU A 163 -14.40 4.97 -8.19
C GLU A 163 -15.29 5.24 -6.96
N LYS A 164 -16.43 5.93 -7.15
CA LYS A 164 -17.40 6.13 -6.05
C LYS A 164 -17.92 4.80 -5.49
N CYS A 165 -18.27 3.86 -6.36
CA CYS A 165 -18.71 2.52 -5.94
C CYS A 165 -17.61 1.78 -5.19
N ALA A 166 -16.37 1.82 -5.70
CA ALA A 166 -15.21 1.17 -5.12
C ALA A 166 -14.91 1.72 -3.72
N VAL A 167 -14.80 3.04 -3.58
CA VAL A 167 -14.53 3.70 -2.30
C VAL A 167 -15.62 3.40 -1.27
N SER A 168 -16.90 3.38 -1.69
CA SER A 168 -18.01 3.08 -0.76
C SER A 168 -18.00 1.66 -0.19
N GLN A 169 -17.33 0.72 -0.84
CA GLN A 169 -17.24 -0.69 -0.43
C GLN A 169 -15.85 -1.05 0.13
N PHE A 170 -14.91 -0.10 0.10
CA PHE A 170 -13.53 -0.36 0.48
C PHE A 170 -13.35 -0.19 1.99
N ASP A 171 -13.17 -1.31 2.70
CA ASP A 171 -12.82 -1.31 4.12
C ASP A 171 -11.49 -0.58 4.35
N GLY A 172 -10.45 -0.95 3.60
CA GLY A 172 -9.11 -0.33 3.65
C GLY A 172 -8.44 -0.35 5.02
N SER A 173 -9.03 -0.98 6.03
CA SER A 173 -8.54 -0.93 7.41
C SER A 173 -7.18 -1.64 7.56
N TRP A 174 -6.99 -2.76 6.86
CA TRP A 174 -5.70 -3.44 6.78
C TRP A 174 -4.64 -2.62 6.05
N ASP A 175 -5.00 -1.89 5.01
CA ASP A 175 -4.10 -1.00 4.28
C ASP A 175 -3.66 0.18 5.14
N LYS A 176 -4.59 0.81 5.88
CA LYS A 176 -4.26 1.85 6.87
C LYS A 176 -3.32 1.33 7.95
N LEU A 177 -3.60 0.15 8.52
CA LEU A 177 -2.75 -0.44 9.55
C LEU A 177 -1.36 -0.78 9.01
N TYR A 178 -1.28 -1.39 7.83
CA TYR A 178 -0.02 -1.71 7.20
C TYR A 178 0.82 -0.46 6.95
N LEU A 179 0.23 0.58 6.36
CA LEU A 179 0.91 1.85 6.10
C LEU A 179 1.34 2.54 7.40
N ALA A 180 0.51 2.51 8.45
CA ALA A 180 0.86 3.06 9.75
C ALA A 180 2.08 2.35 10.37
N ALA A 181 2.12 1.01 10.32
CA ALA A 181 3.28 0.23 10.77
C ALA A 181 4.53 0.57 9.95
N ARG A 182 4.44 0.52 8.62
CA ARG A 182 5.54 0.82 7.69
C ARG A 182 6.08 2.24 7.88
N THR A 183 5.24 3.22 8.21
CA THR A 183 5.65 4.62 8.39
C THR A 183 6.62 4.80 9.57
N VAL A 184 6.49 3.98 10.63
CA VAL A 184 7.38 4.05 11.80
C VAL A 184 8.56 3.07 11.75
N GLN A 185 8.62 2.21 10.73
CA GLN A 185 9.66 1.20 10.58
C GLN A 185 10.95 1.83 10.05
N TYR A 186 11.88 2.15 10.94
CA TYR A 186 13.23 2.56 10.58
C TYR A 186 14.22 1.79 11.44
N GLU A 187 14.92 0.86 10.82
CA GLU A 187 15.99 0.11 11.46
C GLU A 187 17.12 1.06 11.84
N ARG A 188 17.51 1.02 13.11
CA ARG A 188 18.56 1.89 13.63
C ARG A 188 19.27 1.26 14.82
N LYS A 189 20.57 1.49 14.86
CA LYS A 189 21.41 1.15 16.01
C LYS A 189 21.40 2.30 17.01
N ILE A 190 20.84 2.08 18.19
CA ILE A 190 20.77 3.08 19.25
C ILE A 190 22.07 3.12 20.06
N SER A 191 22.64 1.94 20.35
CA SER A 191 23.91 1.81 21.07
C SER A 191 24.64 0.53 20.68
N SER A 192 25.76 0.21 21.34
CA SER A 192 26.43 -1.08 21.18
C SER A 192 25.60 -2.28 21.64
N LEU A 193 24.53 -2.06 22.41
CA LEU A 193 23.71 -3.11 23.02
C LEU A 193 22.23 -3.06 22.60
N ILE A 194 21.81 -2.05 21.84
CA ILE A 194 20.40 -1.81 21.50
C ILE A 194 20.25 -1.44 20.03
N GLU A 195 19.34 -2.15 19.37
CA GLU A 195 18.84 -1.89 18.02
C GLU A 195 17.31 -1.78 18.06
N ALA A 196 16.72 -1.04 17.13
CA ALA A 196 15.28 -0.82 17.11
C ALA A 196 14.75 -0.61 15.70
N GLY A 197 13.46 -0.89 15.51
CA GLY A 197 12.74 -0.51 14.30
C GLY A 197 12.89 -1.45 13.10
N ALA A 198 13.59 -2.59 13.25
CA ALA A 198 13.64 -3.63 12.21
C ALA A 198 12.26 -4.26 11.98
N VAL A 199 11.49 -4.49 13.05
CA VAL A 199 10.07 -4.89 13.01
C VAL A 199 9.22 -3.73 13.52
N SER A 200 8.08 -3.49 12.87
CA SER A 200 7.06 -2.52 13.30
C SER A 200 5.72 -3.20 13.50
N ALA A 201 4.81 -2.57 14.24
CA ALA A 201 3.45 -3.04 14.36
C ALA A 201 2.47 -1.87 14.43
N ALA A 202 1.25 -2.11 13.98
CA ALA A 202 0.12 -1.21 14.17
C ALA A 202 -1.09 -2.02 14.62
N LEU A 203 -1.85 -1.46 15.56
CA LEU A 203 -3.11 -2.03 16.02
C LEU A 203 -4.24 -1.01 15.85
N LEU A 204 -5.44 -1.52 15.57
CA LEU A 204 -6.69 -0.77 15.55
C LEU A 204 -7.48 -1.13 16.80
N THR A 205 -7.91 -0.13 17.56
CA THR A 205 -8.74 -0.34 18.75
C THR A 205 -10.22 -0.44 18.41
N ALA A 206 -11.02 -0.93 19.36
CA ALA A 206 -12.48 -0.92 19.26
C ALA A 206 -13.08 0.50 19.12
N LYS A 207 -12.36 1.55 19.51
CA LYS A 207 -12.76 2.96 19.32
C LYS A 207 -12.36 3.53 17.95
N GLY A 208 -11.64 2.76 17.13
CA GLY A 208 -11.20 3.16 15.80
C GLY A 208 -9.87 3.91 15.76
N ASN A 209 -9.11 3.93 16.87
CA ASN A 209 -7.80 4.57 16.93
C ASN A 209 -6.68 3.62 16.51
N ILE A 210 -5.64 4.16 15.87
CA ILE A 210 -4.47 3.38 15.46
C ILE A 210 -3.30 3.73 16.37
N TYR A 211 -2.70 2.69 16.98
CA TYR A 211 -1.47 2.81 17.75
C TYR A 211 -0.36 2.00 17.11
N VAL A 212 0.83 2.57 17.10
CA VAL A 212 2.01 2.00 16.45
C VAL A 212 3.12 1.75 17.45
N GLY A 213 3.99 0.79 17.12
CA GLY A 213 5.15 0.41 17.91
C GLY A 213 6.25 -0.18 17.03
N VAL A 214 7.48 -0.15 17.55
CA VAL A 214 8.65 -0.75 16.91
C VAL A 214 9.32 -1.74 17.86
N CYS A 215 10.04 -2.72 17.32
CA CYS A 215 10.88 -3.57 18.16
C CYS A 215 11.99 -2.76 18.82
N ILE A 216 12.38 -3.19 20.01
CA ILE A 216 13.55 -2.73 20.75
C ILE A 216 14.30 -3.99 21.16
N ASP A 217 15.36 -4.30 20.43
CA ASP A 217 16.18 -5.48 20.66
C ASP A 217 17.35 -5.08 21.57
N THR A 218 17.57 -5.85 22.63
CA THR A 218 18.61 -5.59 23.62
C THR A 218 19.49 -6.82 23.79
N ALA A 219 20.67 -6.66 24.38
CA ALA A 219 21.58 -7.76 24.69
C ALA A 219 21.07 -8.75 25.78
N CYS A 220 19.82 -8.60 26.25
CA CYS A 220 19.21 -9.46 27.27
C CYS A 220 17.68 -9.55 27.10
N SER A 221 16.99 -10.20 28.05
CA SER A 221 15.54 -10.44 28.00
C SER A 221 14.65 -9.19 28.22
N LEU A 222 15.24 -8.00 28.33
CA LEU A 222 14.51 -6.72 28.45
C LEU A 222 14.00 -6.19 27.11
N GLY A 223 14.30 -6.87 26.00
CA GLY A 223 13.80 -6.49 24.67
C GLY A 223 12.28 -6.55 24.55
N MET A 224 11.74 -5.73 23.64
CA MET A 224 10.32 -5.59 23.41
C MET A 224 9.99 -5.77 21.93
N CYS A 225 9.04 -6.65 21.64
CA CYS A 225 8.52 -6.81 20.28
C CYS A 225 7.64 -5.60 19.89
N ALA A 226 7.52 -5.34 18.60
CA ALA A 226 6.79 -4.20 18.08
C ALA A 226 5.31 -4.18 18.50
N GLU A 227 4.67 -5.35 18.54
CA GLU A 227 3.28 -5.55 18.95
C GLU A 227 3.09 -5.12 20.41
N ARG A 228 3.95 -5.62 21.32
CA ARG A 228 3.90 -5.24 22.75
C ARG A 228 4.15 -3.75 22.95
N ASN A 229 5.03 -3.16 22.16
CA ASN A 229 5.27 -1.72 22.19
C ASN A 229 4.04 -0.92 21.72
N ALA A 230 3.39 -1.34 20.62
CA ALA A 230 2.15 -0.73 20.14
C ALA A 230 1.01 -0.84 21.18
N ILE A 231 0.91 -1.97 21.87
CA ILE A 231 -0.06 -2.19 22.95
C ILE A 231 0.26 -1.29 24.16
N ALA A 232 1.53 -1.15 24.54
CA ALA A 232 1.93 -0.24 25.61
C ALA A 232 1.56 1.22 25.28
N ASN A 233 1.73 1.64 24.02
CA ASN A 233 1.31 2.94 23.53
C ASN A 233 -0.22 3.11 23.60
N MET A 234 -0.99 2.11 23.18
CA MET A 234 -2.45 2.09 23.31
C MET A 234 -2.90 2.25 24.78
N ILE A 235 -2.31 1.47 25.70
CA ILE A 235 -2.61 1.52 27.14
C ILE A 235 -2.26 2.89 27.72
N THR A 236 -1.13 3.48 27.31
CA THR A 236 -0.70 4.82 27.71
C THR A 236 -1.76 5.88 27.36
N ASN A 237 -2.51 5.67 26.27
CA ASN A 237 -3.60 6.54 25.83
C ASN A 237 -4.99 6.11 26.35
N GLY A 238 -5.05 5.19 27.33
CA GLY A 238 -6.28 4.82 28.02
C GLY A 238 -7.20 3.86 27.26
N GLU A 239 -6.65 3.07 26.34
CA GLU A 239 -7.37 2.03 25.60
C GLU A 239 -6.74 0.65 25.82
N TRP A 240 -7.55 -0.41 25.78
CA TRP A 240 -7.10 -1.78 26.03
C TRP A 240 -7.74 -2.83 25.12
N GLN A 241 -8.75 -2.45 24.33
CA GLN A 241 -9.48 -3.36 23.44
C GLN A 241 -8.97 -3.23 22.01
N ILE A 242 -8.38 -4.31 21.49
CA ILE A 242 -7.82 -4.40 20.14
C ILE A 242 -8.83 -5.11 19.24
N SER A 243 -9.04 -4.60 18.04
CA SER A 243 -9.84 -5.26 17.00
C SER A 243 -8.95 -5.96 15.98
N LYS A 244 -7.92 -5.26 15.48
CA LYS A 244 -7.02 -5.74 14.44
C LYS A 244 -5.58 -5.40 14.79
N ILE A 245 -4.63 -6.25 14.44
CA ILE A 245 -3.20 -5.98 14.58
C ILE A 245 -2.41 -6.55 13.41
N VAL A 246 -1.36 -5.83 12.99
CA VAL A 246 -0.37 -6.29 12.02
C VAL A 246 1.02 -6.03 12.58
N ALA A 247 1.91 -7.03 12.47
CA ALA A 247 3.34 -6.84 12.59
C ALA A 247 3.94 -6.87 11.18
N VAL A 248 4.90 -5.99 10.90
CA VAL A 248 5.58 -5.91 9.61
C VAL A 248 7.06 -6.18 9.79
N MET A 249 7.53 -7.21 9.08
CA MET A 249 8.89 -7.73 9.13
C MET A 249 9.86 -6.82 8.32
N PRO A 250 11.19 -7.00 8.44
CA PRO A 250 12.17 -6.18 7.72
C PRO A 250 12.01 -6.21 6.20
N ASP A 251 11.58 -7.35 5.66
CA ASP A 251 11.29 -7.54 4.23
C ASP A 251 9.98 -6.86 3.76
N GLY A 252 9.22 -6.26 4.68
CA GLY A 252 7.95 -5.59 4.41
C GLY A 252 6.74 -6.52 4.42
N ASN A 253 6.91 -7.82 4.64
CA ASN A 253 5.80 -8.76 4.74
C ASN A 253 5.10 -8.70 6.11
N ALA A 254 3.82 -9.05 6.13
CA ALA A 254 3.10 -9.25 7.38
C ALA A 254 3.68 -10.47 8.12
N GLY A 255 4.07 -10.28 9.37
CA GLY A 255 4.65 -11.29 10.23
C GLY A 255 3.67 -11.78 11.29
N MET A 256 3.79 -13.06 11.66
CA MET A 256 3.03 -13.60 12.78
C MET A 256 3.64 -13.17 14.12
N PRO A 257 2.81 -12.71 15.08
CA PRO A 257 3.30 -12.37 16.41
C PRO A 257 4.00 -13.54 17.10
N CYS A 258 5.00 -13.26 17.92
CA CYS A 258 5.67 -14.30 18.71
C CYS A 258 4.77 -14.82 19.86
N GLY A 259 5.13 -15.96 20.47
CA GLY A 259 4.34 -16.55 21.56
C GLY A 259 4.09 -15.59 22.74
N ALA A 260 5.10 -14.81 23.12
CA ALA A 260 4.97 -13.83 24.21
C ALA A 260 4.00 -12.68 23.87
N CYS A 261 3.99 -12.21 22.62
CA CYS A 261 3.02 -11.21 22.18
C CYS A 261 1.60 -11.76 22.18
N ARG A 262 1.42 -12.98 21.70
CA ARG A 262 0.10 -13.63 21.67
C ARG A 262 -0.45 -13.85 23.07
N GLU A 263 0.38 -14.35 23.99
CA GLU A 263 0.03 -14.52 25.39
C GLU A 263 -0.33 -13.18 26.04
N PHE A 264 0.45 -12.13 25.79
CA PHE A 264 0.18 -10.79 26.31
C PHE A 264 -1.16 -10.23 25.80
N MET A 265 -1.46 -10.41 24.50
CA MET A 265 -2.74 -9.97 23.93
C MET A 265 -3.94 -10.69 24.56
N MET A 266 -3.83 -12.00 24.78
CA MET A 266 -4.91 -12.79 25.41
C MET A 266 -5.29 -12.29 26.81
N GLN A 267 -4.35 -11.68 27.54
CA GLN A 267 -4.56 -11.18 28.89
C GLN A 267 -5.21 -9.78 28.96
N LEU A 268 -5.36 -9.06 27.84
CA LEU A 268 -5.81 -7.66 27.86
C LEU A 268 -7.28 -7.48 28.20
N ASP A 269 -8.14 -8.34 27.65
CA ASP A 269 -9.60 -8.19 27.70
C ASP A 269 -10.28 -9.53 27.40
N HIS A 270 -11.49 -9.74 27.91
CA HIS A 270 -12.26 -10.96 27.64
C HIS A 270 -12.56 -11.19 26.14
N ALA A 271 -12.63 -10.12 25.34
CA ALA A 271 -12.80 -10.18 23.90
C ALA A 271 -11.49 -10.38 23.11
N ALA A 272 -10.33 -10.52 23.78
CA ALA A 272 -9.04 -10.68 23.11
C ALA A 272 -8.99 -11.88 22.15
N THR A 273 -9.79 -12.91 22.39
CA THR A 273 -9.97 -14.06 21.50
C THR A 273 -10.37 -13.69 20.07
N GLU A 274 -11.06 -12.57 19.90
CA GLU A 274 -11.58 -12.08 18.61
C GLU A 274 -10.63 -11.13 17.90
N ILE A 275 -9.46 -10.80 18.47
CA ILE A 275 -8.44 -9.98 17.81
C ILE A 275 -8.05 -10.65 16.48
N GLU A 276 -8.20 -9.92 15.38
CA GLU A 276 -7.74 -10.36 14.07
C GLU A 276 -6.27 -9.98 13.86
N ILE A 277 -5.47 -10.94 13.39
CA ILE A 277 -4.05 -10.77 13.12
C ILE A 277 -3.82 -10.97 11.63
N LEU A 278 -3.24 -9.97 10.97
CA LEU A 278 -2.90 -10.06 9.55
C LEU A 278 -1.72 -11.02 9.35
N CYS A 279 -1.92 -12.06 8.54
CA CYS A 279 -0.90 -13.05 8.18
C CYS A 279 -0.23 -12.74 6.84
N ASP A 280 -0.99 -12.17 5.90
CA ASP A 280 -0.53 -11.88 4.55
C ASP A 280 -1.23 -10.63 4.02
N TYR A 281 -0.44 -9.63 3.64
CA TYR A 281 -0.95 -8.33 3.24
C TYR A 281 -1.49 -8.27 1.80
N GLU A 282 -0.97 -9.09 0.89
CA GLU A 282 -1.40 -9.10 -0.51
C GLU A 282 -2.78 -9.78 -0.65
N THR A 283 -2.97 -10.90 0.05
CA THR A 283 -4.22 -11.66 0.06
C THR A 283 -5.21 -11.19 1.12
N LYS A 284 -4.78 -10.29 2.02
CA LYS A 284 -5.53 -9.84 3.21
C LYS A 284 -5.94 -11.01 4.12
N LYS A 285 -5.20 -12.12 4.10
CA LYS A 285 -5.46 -13.26 4.97
C LYS A 285 -5.17 -12.88 6.41
N ALA A 286 -6.17 -13.03 7.27
CA ALA A 286 -6.07 -12.83 8.70
C ALA A 286 -6.57 -14.06 9.46
N VAL A 287 -6.15 -14.20 10.71
CA VAL A 287 -6.60 -15.25 11.64
C VAL A 287 -6.99 -14.61 12.97
N LYS A 288 -7.89 -15.24 13.72
CA LYS A 288 -8.21 -14.78 15.07
C LYS A 288 -7.18 -15.27 16.09
N LEU A 289 -6.95 -14.50 17.14
CA LEU A 289 -6.00 -14.86 18.19
C LEU A 289 -6.34 -16.21 18.85
N LYS A 290 -7.62 -16.53 19.05
CA LYS A 290 -8.05 -17.84 19.56
C LYS A 290 -7.65 -19.03 18.69
N GLU A 291 -7.49 -18.83 17.38
CA GLU A 291 -7.04 -19.91 16.48
C GLU A 291 -5.54 -20.20 16.68
N LEU A 292 -4.79 -19.23 17.21
CA LEU A 292 -3.38 -19.38 17.54
C LEU A 292 -3.15 -19.90 18.97
N LEU A 293 -4.15 -19.78 19.86
CA LEU A 293 -4.15 -20.28 21.24
C LEU A 293 -5.53 -20.88 21.59
N PRO A 294 -5.88 -22.05 21.02
CA PRO A 294 -7.22 -22.63 21.14
C PRO A 294 -7.61 -23.08 22.55
N ASP A 295 -6.63 -23.42 23.39
CA ASP A 295 -6.82 -23.91 24.77
C ASP A 295 -6.11 -22.97 25.76
N TRP A 296 -6.33 -21.66 25.63
CA TRP A 296 -5.77 -20.69 26.55
C TRP A 296 -6.30 -20.92 27.98
N TRP A 297 -5.43 -20.73 28.97
CA TRP A 297 -5.54 -21.36 30.28
C TRP A 297 -6.46 -20.65 31.30
N ALA A 298 -7.01 -19.49 30.96
CA ALA A 298 -7.81 -18.65 31.88
C ALA A 298 -9.28 -18.59 31.50
#